data_AF-A0A377Z899-F1
#
_entry.id   AF-A0A377Z899-F1
#
_cell.length_a   1.000
_cell.length_b   1.000
_cell.length_c   1.000
_cell.angle_alpha   90.00
_cell.angle_beta   90.00
_cell.angle_gamma   90.00
#
_symmetry.space_group_name_H-M   'P 1'
#
loop_
_entity.id
_entity.type
_entity.pdbx_description
1 polymer ?
#
loop_
_entity_poly.entity_id
_entity_poly.type
_entity_poly.pdbx_seq_one_letter_code
_entity_poly.pdbx_strand_id
1 'polypeptide(L)'
;MPGRIARSWRAPPSGKPPLFIMLDGTWTEARKMFRKSPYLDALPIISVDLSRISAYHLREAHADGQYCTAEVAIALLDLAGDAPAAAALGEHFTRFRTRYLAGKTQHKGSITAGQVENV
;
A
#
# COMPACT_ATOMS: atom_id res chain seq x y z
N MET A 1 -7.51 11.95 -16.51
CA MET A 1 -8.40 12.94 -15.86
C MET A 1 -7.55 14.04 -15.25
N PRO A 2 -7.07 15.01 -16.05
CA PRO A 2 -6.15 16.05 -15.57
C PRO A 2 -6.95 17.18 -14.91
N GLY A 3 -6.93 17.24 -13.58
CA GLY A 3 -7.59 18.32 -12.82
C GLY A 3 -8.00 17.96 -11.39
N ARG A 4 -8.11 16.68 -11.05
CA ARG A 4 -8.54 16.22 -9.70
C ARG A 4 -7.41 15.84 -8.75
N ILE A 5 -6.15 15.92 -9.20
CA ILE A 5 -5.00 15.49 -8.41
C ILE A 5 -4.56 16.64 -7.52
N ALA A 6 -4.86 16.54 -6.22
CA ALA A 6 -4.25 17.38 -5.21
C ALA A 6 -2.80 16.92 -5.01
N ARG A 7 -1.83 17.77 -5.39
CA ARG A 7 -0.39 17.55 -5.15
C ARG A 7 0.05 17.96 -3.75
N SER A 8 -0.81 18.67 -3.02
CA SER A 8 -0.58 19.09 -1.64
C SER A 8 -1.87 18.92 -0.85
N TRP A 9 -1.80 18.17 0.25
CA TRP A 9 -2.86 18.10 1.23
C TRP A 9 -2.60 19.12 2.34
N ARG A 10 -3.63 19.84 2.76
CA ARG A 10 -3.63 20.61 4.00
C ARG A 10 -4.90 20.25 4.76
N ALA A 11 -4.76 19.80 6.00
CA ALA A 11 -5.90 19.63 6.87
C ALA A 11 -6.62 20.98 7.06
N PRO A 12 -7.96 21.01 7.08
CA PRO A 12 -8.69 22.21 7.42
C PRO A 12 -8.24 22.75 8.79
N PRO A 13 -7.97 24.05 8.94
CA PRO A 13 -7.45 24.63 10.19
C PRO A 13 -8.42 24.53 11.37
N SER A 14 -9.71 24.30 11.10
CA SER A 14 -10.74 24.05 12.10
C SER A 14 -11.87 23.23 11.49
N GLY A 15 -12.37 22.21 12.20
CA GLY A 15 -13.51 21.41 11.75
C GLY A 15 -13.44 19.94 12.15
N LYS A 16 -14.18 19.11 11.41
CA LYS A 16 -14.18 17.66 11.59
C LYS A 16 -12.81 17.06 11.24
N PRO A 17 -12.39 15.97 11.91
CA PRO A 17 -11.15 15.29 11.57
C PRO A 17 -11.13 14.88 10.10
N PRO A 18 -9.97 14.95 9.44
CA PRO A 18 -9.85 14.61 8.03
C PRO A 18 -10.17 13.12 7.80
N LEU A 19 -10.97 12.83 6.76
CA LEU A 19 -11.34 11.48 6.35
C LEU A 19 -10.61 11.11 5.07
N PHE A 20 -9.83 10.03 5.13
CA PHE A 20 -9.23 9.41 3.96
C PHE A 20 -10.06 8.20 3.53
N ILE A 21 -10.32 8.10 2.23
CA ILE A 21 -10.98 6.93 1.62
C ILE A 21 -9.94 6.22 0.76
N MET A 22 -9.67 4.96 1.09
CA MET A 22 -8.75 4.11 0.33
C MET A 22 -9.53 2.95 -0.29
N LEU A 23 -9.38 2.77 -1.60
CA LEU A 23 -9.99 1.66 -2.31
C LEU A 23 -8.98 0.51 -2.36
N ASP A 24 -9.24 -0.54 -1.56
CA ASP A 24 -8.39 -1.72 -1.49
C ASP A 24 -8.75 -2.72 -2.59
N GLY A 25 -7.74 -3.19 -3.31
CA GLY A 25 -7.89 -4.12 -4.42
C GLY A 25 -6.80 -3.94 -5.47
N THR A 26 -6.82 -4.80 -6.48
CA THR A 26 -5.96 -4.63 -7.65
C THR A 26 -6.25 -3.30 -8.36
N TRP A 27 -5.30 -2.79 -9.13
CA TRP A 27 -5.47 -1.53 -9.88
C TRP A 27 -6.74 -1.49 -10.74
N THR A 28 -7.10 -2.62 -11.35
CA THR A 28 -8.32 -2.77 -12.15
C THR A 28 -9.58 -2.74 -11.29
N GLU A 29 -9.56 -3.37 -10.12
CA GLU A 29 -10.66 -3.34 -9.15
C GLU A 29 -10.86 -1.96 -8.56
N ALA A 30 -9.80 -1.30 -8.07
CA ALA A 30 -9.86 0.05 -7.52
C ALA A 30 -10.43 1.04 -8.56
N ARG A 31 -9.98 0.95 -9.82
CA ARG A 31 -10.53 1.78 -10.91
C ARG A 31 -12.00 1.47 -11.18
N LYS A 32 -12.41 0.21 -11.11
CA LYS A 32 -13.81 -0.21 -11.28
C LYS A 32 -14.68 0.29 -10.14
N MET A 33 -14.22 0.18 -8.90
CA MET A 33 -14.89 0.68 -7.70
C MET A 33 -15.06 2.20 -7.77
N PHE A 34 -14.00 2.93 -8.13
CA PHE A 34 -14.03 4.38 -8.31
C PHE A 34 -15.07 4.79 -9.36
N ARG A 35 -15.04 4.18 -10.55
CA ARG A 35 -16.03 4.45 -11.61
C ARG A 35 -17.47 4.12 -11.21
N LYS A 36 -17.67 3.11 -10.35
CA LYS A 36 -18.99 2.70 -9.85
C LYS A 36 -19.47 3.50 -8.64
N SER A 37 -18.68 4.46 -8.16
CA SER A 37 -18.98 5.24 -6.97
C SER A 37 -19.13 6.73 -7.31
N PRO A 38 -20.25 7.16 -7.94
CA PRO A 38 -20.45 8.55 -8.33
C PRO A 38 -20.32 9.56 -7.18
N TYR A 39 -20.59 9.12 -5.94
CA TYR A 39 -20.42 9.96 -4.75
C TYR A 39 -18.96 10.37 -4.49
N LEU A 40 -17.98 9.68 -5.09
CA LEU A 40 -16.55 10.03 -5.00
C LEU A 40 -16.13 11.06 -6.04
N ASP A 41 -16.95 11.37 -7.06
CA ASP A 41 -16.54 12.20 -8.19
C ASP A 41 -16.22 13.65 -7.82
N ALA A 42 -16.87 14.15 -6.76
CA ALA A 42 -16.68 15.49 -6.22
C ALA A 42 -15.50 15.59 -5.23
N LEU A 43 -14.92 14.46 -4.81
CA LEU A 43 -13.86 14.43 -3.82
C LEU A 43 -12.48 14.65 -4.47
N PRO A 44 -11.55 15.33 -3.78
CA PRO A 44 -10.17 15.46 -4.26
C PRO A 44 -9.48 14.10 -4.26
N ILE A 45 -8.69 13.84 -5.31
CA ILE A 45 -7.86 12.63 -5.40
C ILE A 45 -6.46 13.02 -4.96
N ILE A 46 -5.95 12.32 -3.95
CA ILE A 46 -4.58 12.49 -3.48
C ILE A 46 -3.68 11.52 -4.26
N SER A 47 -2.68 12.06 -4.93
CA SER A 47 -1.59 11.25 -5.48
C SER A 47 -0.43 11.31 -4.50
N VAL A 48 -0.15 10.20 -3.84
CA VAL A 48 0.95 10.10 -2.89
C VAL A 48 2.23 9.79 -3.66
N ASP A 49 3.22 10.69 -3.58
CA ASP A 49 4.56 10.40 -4.08
C ASP A 49 5.32 9.57 -3.05
N LEU A 50 5.22 8.25 -3.22
CA LEU A 50 5.77 7.26 -2.31
C LEU A 50 7.30 7.11 -2.43
N SER A 51 7.92 7.73 -3.44
CA SER A 51 9.38 7.73 -3.60
C SER A 51 10.11 8.46 -2.46
N ARG A 52 9.48 9.51 -1.92
CA ARG A 52 10.02 10.30 -0.80
C ARG A 52 9.91 9.58 0.55
N ILE A 53 8.91 8.73 0.69
CA ILE A 53 8.57 8.06 1.96
C ILE A 53 9.24 6.68 2.05
N SER A 54 9.39 5.99 0.91
CA SER A 54 10.17 4.75 0.83
C SER A 54 11.66 4.97 1.17
N ALA A 55 12.21 6.14 0.82
CA ALA A 55 13.60 6.49 1.14
C ALA A 55 13.87 6.64 2.65
N TYR A 56 12.85 7.04 3.44
CA TYR A 56 12.99 7.27 4.88
C TYR A 56 12.64 6.03 5.72
N HIS A 57 11.69 5.19 5.28
CA HIS A 57 11.20 4.05 6.07
C HIS A 57 11.49 2.66 5.49
N LEU A 58 11.91 2.56 4.21
CA LEU A 58 11.77 1.32 3.45
C LEU A 58 13.01 0.96 2.63
N ARG A 59 14.21 1.23 3.16
CA ARG A 59 15.42 0.54 2.71
C ARG A 59 15.41 -0.88 3.26
N GLU A 60 14.57 -1.73 2.68
CA GLU A 60 14.86 -3.13 2.41
C GLU A 60 13.74 -3.73 1.55
N ALA A 61 14.10 -4.01 0.30
CA ALA A 61 13.32 -4.74 -0.71
C ALA A 61 12.01 -4.07 -1.17
N HIS A 62 12.10 -3.14 -2.12
CA HIS A 62 10.97 -2.85 -3.02
C HIS A 62 11.34 -3.16 -4.46
N ALA A 63 10.44 -3.85 -5.15
CA ALA A 63 10.36 -3.80 -6.60
C ALA A 63 9.63 -2.51 -6.96
N ASP A 64 10.22 -1.71 -7.84
CA ASP A 64 9.74 -0.37 -8.16
C ASP A 64 8.28 -0.35 -8.63
N GLY A 65 7.47 0.53 -8.05
CA GLY A 65 6.16 0.94 -8.59
C GLY A 65 4.92 0.17 -8.14
N GLN A 66 5.03 -0.82 -7.24
CA GLN A 66 3.87 -1.52 -6.68
C GLN A 66 3.83 -1.38 -5.15
N TYR A 67 3.17 -0.32 -4.68
CA TYR A 67 2.97 -0.08 -3.26
C TYR A 67 1.70 -0.79 -2.78
N CYS A 68 1.79 -1.45 -1.64
CA CYS A 68 0.64 -2.07 -1.01
C CYS A 68 -0.21 -1.05 -0.23
N THR A 69 -1.42 -1.46 0.12
CA THR A 69 -2.40 -0.68 0.87
C THR A 69 -1.83 -0.10 2.18
N ALA A 70 -0.96 -0.85 2.87
CA ALA A 70 -0.33 -0.40 4.10
C ALA A 70 0.69 0.73 3.88
N GLU A 71 1.49 0.66 2.82
CA GLU A 71 2.48 1.71 2.50
C GLU A 71 1.80 3.03 2.14
N VAL A 72 0.71 2.95 1.37
CA VAL A 72 -0.11 4.12 1.05
C VAL A 72 -0.70 4.73 2.32
N ALA A 73 -1.20 3.90 3.25
CA ALA A 73 -1.75 4.38 4.51
C ALA A 73 -0.69 5.06 5.41
N ILE A 74 0.50 4.47 5.54
CA ILE A 74 1.62 5.07 6.29
C ILE A 74 1.95 6.46 5.74
N ALA A 75 2.04 6.55 4.41
CA ALA A 75 2.35 7.80 3.73
C ALA A 75 1.26 8.87 3.89
N LEU A 76 -0.02 8.46 3.92
CA LEU A 76 -1.13 9.37 4.17
C LEU A 76 -1.13 9.89 5.62
N LEU A 77 -0.80 9.04 6.60
CA LEU A 77 -0.68 9.45 8.00
C LEU A 77 0.44 10.47 8.20
N ASP A 78 1.60 10.24 7.58
CA ASP A 78 2.72 11.17 7.60
C ASP A 78 2.36 12.51 6.93
N LEU A 79 1.71 12.46 5.76
CA LEU A 79 1.20 13.65 5.07
C LEU A 79 0.15 14.41 5.90
N ALA A 80 -0.61 13.70 6.73
CA ALA A 80 -1.58 14.30 7.65
C ALA A 80 -0.93 14.89 8.92
N GLY A 81 0.38 14.68 9.13
CA GLY A 81 1.11 15.13 10.31
C GLY A 81 1.00 14.19 11.52
N ASP A 82 0.40 13.01 11.34
CA ASP A 82 0.29 11.98 12.39
C ASP A 82 1.49 11.03 12.34
N ALA A 83 2.67 11.59 12.63
CA ALA A 83 3.93 10.85 12.66
C ALA A 83 3.90 9.65 13.64
N PRO A 84 3.30 9.73 14.83
CA PRO A 84 3.18 8.57 15.72
C PRO A 84 2.39 7.42 15.11
N ALA A 85 1.24 7.69 14.48
CA ALA A 85 0.45 6.64 13.83
C ALA A 85 1.17 6.06 12.60
N ALA A 86 1.83 6.90 11.80
CA ALA A 86 2.62 6.47 10.66
C ALA A 86 3.76 5.52 11.10
N ALA A 87 4.49 5.87 12.17
CA ALA A 87 5.56 5.05 12.71
C ALA A 87 5.05 3.70 13.26
N ALA A 88 3.96 3.72 14.03
CA ALA A 88 3.38 2.50 14.60
C ALA A 88 2.89 1.53 13.51
N LEU A 89 2.22 2.04 12.47
CA LEU A 89 1.78 1.23 11.35
C LEU A 89 2.96 0.68 10.52
N GLY A 90 3.98 1.51 10.29
CA GLY A 90 5.20 1.10 9.61
C GLY A 90 5.94 -0.01 10.35
N GLU A 91 6.08 0.10 11.66
CA GLU A 91 6.70 -0.94 12.49
C GLU A 91 5.91 -2.24 12.45
N HIS A 92 4.58 -2.15 12.57
CA HIS A 92 3.70 -3.32 12.48
C HIS A 92 3.84 -4.02 11.12
N PHE A 93 3.82 -3.24 10.03
CA PHE A 93 3.96 -3.77 8.68
C PHE A 93 5.30 -4.47 8.47
N THR A 94 6.41 -3.87 8.92
CA THR A 94 7.74 -4.50 8.86
C THR A 94 7.75 -5.83 9.62
N ARG A 95 7.26 -5.86 10.87
CA ARG A 95 7.20 -7.10 11.67
C ARG A 95 6.34 -8.17 11.00
N PHE A 96 5.17 -7.80 10.48
CA PHE A 96 4.29 -8.71 9.75
C PHE A 96 5.00 -9.29 8.53
N ARG A 97 5.61 -8.44 7.70
CA ARG A 97 6.32 -8.84 6.48
C ARG A 97 7.48 -9.78 6.77
N THR A 98 8.32 -9.46 7.76
CA THR A 98 9.45 -10.32 8.17
C THR A 98 8.95 -11.71 8.57
N ARG A 99 7.90 -11.78 9.39
CA ARG A 99 7.32 -13.06 9.83
C ARG A 99 6.63 -13.82 8.68
N TYR A 100 5.91 -13.12 7.81
CA TYR A 100 5.26 -13.70 6.64
C TYR A 100 6.29 -14.32 5.69
N LEU A 101 7.39 -13.61 5.39
CA LEU A 101 8.46 -14.13 4.55
C LEU A 101 9.20 -15.31 5.20
N ALA A 102 9.48 -15.24 6.51
CA ALA A 102 10.05 -16.36 7.26
C ALA A 102 9.14 -17.61 7.28
N GLY A 103 7.82 -17.41 7.28
CA GLY A 103 6.84 -18.50 7.14
C GLY A 103 6.65 -19.01 5.71
N LYS A 104 7.06 -18.23 4.70
CA LYS A 104 6.93 -18.57 3.27
C LYS A 104 8.09 -19.42 2.74
N THR A 105 9.16 -19.59 3.52
CA THR A 105 10.22 -20.56 3.20
C THR A 105 9.76 -22.00 3.48
N GLN A 106 9.94 -22.87 2.47
CA GLN A 106 9.79 -24.35 2.47
C GLN A 106 8.41 -24.91 2.06
N HIS A 107 8.09 -24.88 0.76
CA HIS A 107 7.50 -26.02 0.03
C HIS A 107 7.96 -25.93 -1.45
N LYS A 108 9.28 -26.03 -1.68
CA LYS A 108 9.73 -26.55 -2.99
C LYS A 108 9.35 -28.02 -2.97
N GLY A 109 8.27 -28.39 -3.64
CA GLY A 109 7.90 -29.78 -3.85
C GLY A 109 9.07 -30.50 -4.50
N SER A 110 9.82 -31.29 -3.72
CA SER A 110 10.72 -32.29 -4.26
C SER A 110 9.85 -33.42 -4.78
N ILE A 111 9.31 -33.27 -6.00
CA ILE A 111 8.92 -34.43 -6.77
C ILE A 111 10.21 -34.99 -7.34
N THR A 112 10.92 -35.77 -6.52
CA THR A 112 11.88 -36.74 -7.05
C THR A 112 11.02 -37.85 -7.66
N ALA A 113 10.68 -37.70 -8.93
CA ALA A 113 10.18 -38.82 -9.72
C ALA A 113 11.32 -39.85 -9.77
N GLY A 114 11.23 -40.89 -8.93
CA GLY A 114 12.08 -42.06 -9.06
C GLY A 114 11.80 -42.69 -10.42
N GLN A 115 12.74 -42.55 -11.35
CA GLN A 115 12.83 -43.46 -12.48
C GLN A 115 13.17 -44.86 -11.92
N VAL A 116 12.28 -45.83 -12.13
CA VAL A 116 12.58 -47.27 -12.11
C VAL A 116 11.72 -47.86 -13.24
N GLU A 117 12.24 -47.86 -14.47
CA GLU A 117 12.88 -48.97 -15.20
C GLU A 117 11.90 -49.75 -16.09
N ASN A 118 12.27 -49.86 -17.37
CA ASN A 118 11.74 -50.81 -18.34
C ASN A 118 12.14 -52.24 -17.96
N VAL A 119 11.22 -53.20 -18.08
CA VAL A 119 11.34 -54.49 -18.83
C VAL A 119 9.93 -54.91 -19.23
#